data_AF-A0A8C4SHC8-F1
#
_entry.id   AF-A0A8C4SHC8-F1
#
_cell.length_a   1.000
_cell.length_b   1.000
_cell.length_c   1.000
_cell.angle_alpha   90.00
_cell.angle_beta   90.00
_cell.angle_gamma   90.00
#
_symmetry.space_group_name_H-M   'P 1'
#
loop_
_entity.id
_entity.type
_entity.pdbx_description
1 polymer ?
#
loop_
_entity_poly.entity_id
_entity_poly.type
_entity_poly.pdbx_seq_one_letter_code
_entity_poly.pdbx_strand_id
1 'polypeptide(L)'
;KWLRCSYSVVSSQKLDESDPVVTTTYGKLRGFKKELNNEILGPVIQFLGVPYAAPPIGERRFQPPEPPVPWSEIRNATQFAPVCPQNILEGRLPEVMLPVWFTNNLDIVTSYVQDQSEDCLFLNIYVPTEDGPLTKKQNDDLGDNDGAEDEDIRESGSPKPVMVFIHGGSYMEGTGNMFDGSILASYGNVIVITVNYRLGVLGKPNFKNILMLIDFSMDYHVVNQALCVHNEEF
;
A
#
# COMPACT_ATOMS: atom_id res chain seq x y z
N LYS A 1 -3.59 0.23 -28.34
CA LYS A 1 -2.19 0.53 -28.72
C LYS A 1 -1.36 0.13 -27.50
N TRP A 2 -0.62 -0.98 -27.61
CA TRP A 2 0.00 -1.66 -26.47
C TRP A 2 1.18 -0.86 -25.92
N LEU A 3 1.23 -0.66 -24.60
CA LEU A 3 2.43 -0.22 -23.89
C LEU A 3 3.21 -1.46 -23.49
N ARG A 4 4.46 -1.53 -23.96
CA ARG A 4 5.41 -2.59 -23.69
C ARG A 4 6.18 -2.19 -22.43
N CYS A 5 5.92 -2.85 -21.30
CA CYS A 5 6.70 -2.63 -20.09
C CYS A 5 8.09 -3.25 -20.30
N SER A 6 9.15 -2.44 -20.19
CA SER A 6 10.53 -2.87 -20.44
C SER A 6 11.23 -3.11 -19.11
N TYR A 7 11.32 -4.37 -18.70
CA TYR A 7 11.96 -4.77 -17.44
C TYR A 7 13.43 -4.30 -17.39
N SER A 8 13.72 -3.38 -16.47
CA SER A 8 15.08 -3.09 -16.02
C SER A 8 15.24 -3.67 -14.62
N VAL A 9 16.11 -4.67 -14.46
CA VAL A 9 16.43 -5.26 -13.16
C VAL A 9 17.18 -4.21 -12.35
N VAL A 10 16.63 -3.82 -11.19
CA VAL A 10 17.39 -3.00 -10.24
C VAL A 10 17.49 -3.68 -8.88
N SER A 11 18.68 -3.55 -8.29
CA SER A 11 19.14 -4.23 -7.08
C SER A 11 18.20 -4.03 -5.90
N SER A 12 17.80 -5.13 -5.26
CA SER A 12 17.20 -5.13 -3.92
C SER A 12 18.14 -4.41 -2.96
N GLN A 13 17.73 -3.26 -2.41
CA GLN A 13 18.50 -2.57 -1.38
C GLN A 13 18.06 -3.09 -0.01
N LYS A 14 19.00 -3.68 0.74
CA LYS A 14 18.77 -4.01 2.15
C LYS A 14 18.53 -2.70 2.90
N LEU A 15 17.33 -2.53 3.43
CA LEU A 15 16.95 -1.34 4.20
C LEU A 15 17.70 -1.35 5.54
N ASP A 16 18.22 -0.19 5.94
CA ASP A 16 18.72 0.02 7.30
C ASP A 16 17.54 -0.03 8.26
N GLU A 17 17.55 -0.99 9.19
CA GLU A 17 16.48 -1.19 10.17
C GLU A 17 16.33 -0.02 11.15
N SER A 18 17.38 0.77 11.36
CA SER A 18 17.40 1.88 12.33
C SER A 18 16.90 3.21 11.74
N ASP A 19 17.19 3.47 10.47
CA ASP A 19 16.70 4.62 9.69
C ASP A 19 16.33 4.17 8.27
N PRO A 20 15.15 3.56 8.08
CA PRO A 20 14.78 2.98 6.79
C PRO A 20 14.45 4.08 5.78
N VAL A 21 15.44 4.42 4.96
CA VAL A 21 15.30 5.38 3.86
C VAL A 21 15.33 4.66 2.53
N VAL A 22 14.32 4.91 1.70
CA VAL A 22 14.20 4.34 0.35
C VAL A 22 14.17 5.45 -0.70
N THR A 23 14.81 5.21 -1.83
CA THR A 23 14.79 6.14 -2.97
C THR A 23 13.68 5.74 -3.94
N THR A 24 12.78 6.66 -4.23
CA THR A 24 11.72 6.50 -5.24
C THR A 24 12.03 7.35 -6.48
N THR A 25 11.23 7.19 -7.53
CA THR A 25 11.26 8.03 -8.74
C THR A 25 11.03 9.52 -8.45
N TYR A 26 10.26 9.84 -7.39
CA TYR A 26 9.91 11.21 -7.02
C TYR A 26 10.81 11.80 -5.94
N GLY A 27 11.62 11.00 -5.26
CA GLY A 27 12.50 11.44 -4.19
C GLY A 27 12.69 10.41 -3.08
N LYS A 28 13.38 10.79 -2.02
CA LYS A 28 13.68 9.90 -0.88
C LYS A 28 12.55 9.89 0.14
N LEU A 29 12.21 8.72 0.65
CA LEU A 29 11.21 8.52 1.71
C LEU A 29 11.87 7.89 2.92
N ARG A 30 11.53 8.38 4.11
CA ARG A 30 11.91 7.77 5.40
C ARG A 30 10.69 7.10 6.01
N GLY A 31 10.77 5.80 6.23
CA GLY A 31 9.78 5.02 6.97
C GLY A 31 10.19 4.85 8.43
N PHE A 32 9.62 3.82 9.07
CA PHE A 32 10.06 3.38 10.40
C PHE A 32 9.83 1.88 10.57
N LYS A 33 10.64 1.25 11.43
CA LYS A 33 10.49 -0.15 11.81
C LYS A 33 9.37 -0.28 12.85
N LYS A 34 8.47 -1.24 12.65
CA LYS A 34 7.38 -1.58 13.54
C LYS A 34 7.53 -3.05 13.98
N GLU A 35 7.76 -3.22 15.27
CA GLU A 35 7.67 -4.54 15.91
C GLU A 35 6.21 -4.97 16.04
N LEU A 36 5.96 -6.27 15.85
CA LEU A 36 4.64 -6.86 15.98
C LEU A 36 4.48 -7.52 17.35
N ASN A 37 3.26 -7.50 17.90
CA ASN A 37 2.93 -8.12 19.18
C ASN A 37 2.80 -9.65 19.06
N ASN A 38 3.78 -10.31 18.43
CA ASN A 38 3.82 -11.75 18.25
C ASN A 38 5.28 -12.20 18.11
N GLU A 39 5.68 -13.18 18.92
CA GLU A 39 7.06 -13.72 18.95
C GLU A 39 7.46 -14.46 17.65
N ILE A 40 6.47 -14.86 16.85
CA ILE A 40 6.65 -15.64 15.62
C ILE A 40 6.77 -14.74 14.38
N LEU A 41 6.18 -13.54 14.42
CA LEU A 41 6.15 -12.64 13.27
C LEU A 41 7.36 -11.72 13.30
N GLY A 42 8.06 -11.62 12.17
CA GLY A 42 9.15 -10.65 12.02
C GLY A 42 8.64 -9.21 11.99
N PRO A 43 9.50 -8.22 12.30
CA PRO A 43 9.14 -6.82 12.18
C PRO A 43 8.79 -6.44 10.74
N VAL A 44 8.13 -5.30 10.59
CA VAL A 44 7.84 -4.70 9.28
C VAL A 44 8.37 -3.28 9.22
N ILE A 45 8.75 -2.83 8.04
CA ILE A 45 9.05 -1.42 7.77
C ILE A 45 7.79 -0.79 7.18
N GLN A 46 7.34 0.30 7.78
CA GLN A 46 6.16 1.04 7.36
C GLN A 46 6.55 2.36 6.71
N PHE A 47 5.93 2.67 5.58
CA PHE A 47 5.92 3.99 4.95
C PHE A 47 4.47 4.46 4.86
N LEU A 48 4.10 5.39 5.72
CA LEU A 48 2.73 5.90 5.84
C LEU A 48 2.59 7.28 5.19
N GLY A 49 1.45 7.54 4.55
CA GLY A 49 1.18 8.86 3.97
C GLY A 49 2.08 9.21 2.77
N VAL A 50 2.41 8.23 1.93
CA VAL A 50 3.23 8.41 0.73
C VAL A 50 2.37 8.99 -0.40
N PRO A 51 2.69 10.17 -0.96
CA PRO A 51 1.91 10.74 -2.06
C PRO A 51 2.13 9.95 -3.35
N TYR A 52 1.05 9.48 -3.96
CA TYR A 52 1.10 8.79 -5.26
C TYR A 52 0.53 9.61 -6.42
N ALA A 53 -0.10 10.74 -6.11
CA ALA A 53 -0.64 11.68 -7.08
C ALA A 53 -0.55 13.10 -6.52
N ALA A 54 -0.63 14.09 -7.41
CA ALA A 54 -0.70 15.48 -6.99
C ALA A 54 -2.06 15.80 -6.34
N PRO A 55 -2.12 16.79 -5.42
CA PRO A 55 -3.34 17.15 -4.73
C PRO A 55 -4.49 17.48 -5.71
N PRO A 56 -5.66 16.83 -5.61
CA PRO A 56 -6.77 17.00 -6.54
C PRO A 56 -7.65 18.22 -6.18
N ILE A 57 -7.00 19.34 -5.87
CA ILE A 57 -7.63 20.59 -5.40
C ILE A 57 -7.72 21.64 -6.51
N GLY A 58 -8.59 22.65 -6.33
CA GLY A 58 -8.75 23.75 -7.29
C GLY A 58 -9.16 23.24 -8.67
N GLU A 59 -8.42 23.64 -9.72
CA GLU A 59 -8.67 23.23 -11.11
C GLU A 59 -8.55 21.71 -11.35
N ARG A 60 -7.93 20.97 -10.42
CA ARG A 60 -7.80 19.50 -10.47
C ARG A 60 -8.96 18.76 -9.79
N ARG A 61 -9.83 19.48 -9.09
CA ARG A 61 -11.07 18.93 -8.52
C ARG A 61 -11.91 18.43 -9.70
N PHE A 62 -12.17 17.11 -9.77
CA PHE A 62 -12.86 16.42 -10.89
C PHE A 62 -12.06 16.13 -12.17
N GLN A 63 -10.77 16.45 -12.20
CA GLN A 63 -9.88 15.99 -13.26
C GLN A 63 -9.30 14.61 -12.94
N PRO A 64 -8.83 13.86 -13.95
CA PRO A 64 -7.97 12.71 -13.71
C PRO A 64 -6.78 13.12 -12.83
N PRO A 65 -6.35 12.24 -11.92
CA PRO A 65 -5.18 12.48 -11.09
C PRO A 65 -3.91 12.58 -11.93
N GLU A 66 -3.02 13.49 -11.52
CA GLU A 66 -1.71 13.71 -12.15
C GLU A 66 -0.60 13.17 -11.24
N PRO A 67 0.59 12.84 -11.79
CA PRO A 67 1.75 12.44 -10.99
C PRO A 67 2.11 13.46 -9.88
N PRO A 68 2.62 13.00 -8.72
CA PRO A 68 3.05 13.90 -7.66
C PRO A 68 4.27 14.74 -8.10
N VAL A 69 4.45 15.90 -7.47
CA VAL A 69 5.63 16.74 -7.71
C VAL A 69 6.84 16.08 -7.04
N PRO A 70 7.96 15.85 -7.76
CA PRO A 70 9.19 15.35 -7.16
C PRO A 70 9.73 16.27 -6.06
N TRP A 71 10.41 15.70 -5.08
CA TRP A 71 11.00 16.41 -3.95
C TRP A 71 12.50 16.08 -3.81
N SER A 72 13.30 17.07 -3.39
CA SER A 72 14.75 16.91 -3.24
C SER A 72 15.16 16.33 -1.88
N GLU A 73 14.48 16.74 -0.81
CA GLU A 73 14.80 16.37 0.57
C GLU A 73 14.22 15.00 0.96
N ILE A 74 14.69 14.42 2.07
CA ILE A 74 14.09 13.18 2.58
C ILE A 74 12.71 13.52 3.16
N ARG A 75 11.65 12.96 2.57
CA ARG A 75 10.28 13.12 3.06
C ARG A 75 9.97 12.06 4.12
N ASN A 76 9.50 12.49 5.28
CA ASN A 76 9.05 11.57 6.33
C ASN A 76 7.70 10.94 5.95
N ALA A 77 7.67 9.61 5.94
CA ALA A 77 6.50 8.77 5.72
C ALA A 77 6.26 7.92 6.98
N THR A 78 6.14 8.58 8.13
CA THR A 78 6.06 7.93 9.45
C THR A 78 4.69 8.05 10.11
N GLN A 79 3.76 8.79 9.49
CA GLN A 79 2.42 9.06 10.00
C GLN A 79 1.42 9.00 8.86
N PHE A 80 0.18 8.65 9.16
CA PHE A 80 -0.88 8.69 8.17
C PHE A 80 -1.12 10.12 7.69
N ALA A 81 -1.35 10.26 6.38
CA ALA A 81 -1.83 11.51 5.80
C ALA A 81 -3.35 11.66 6.01
N PRO A 82 -3.90 12.88 5.86
CA PRO A 82 -5.34 13.13 5.96
C PRO A 82 -6.14 12.23 5.01
N VAL A 83 -7.31 11.80 5.45
CA VAL A 83 -8.20 10.97 4.64
C VAL A 83 -9.04 11.83 3.70
N CYS A 84 -9.63 11.20 2.69
CA CYS A 84 -10.50 11.92 1.76
C CYS A 84 -11.79 12.39 2.46
N PRO A 85 -12.37 13.52 2.01
CA PRO A 85 -13.54 14.09 2.66
C PRO A 85 -14.73 13.13 2.59
N GLN A 86 -15.31 12.84 3.75
CA GLN A 86 -16.40 11.88 3.92
C GLN A 86 -17.25 12.27 5.13
N ASN A 87 -18.54 11.93 5.09
CA ASN A 87 -19.46 12.25 6.17
C ASN A 87 -19.98 10.97 6.82
N ILE A 88 -19.36 10.60 7.94
CA ILE A 88 -19.70 9.41 8.74
C ILE A 88 -20.62 9.72 9.93
N LEU A 89 -21.24 10.92 9.99
CA LEU A 89 -22.15 11.28 11.08
C LEU A 89 -23.36 10.33 11.16
N GLU A 90 -23.73 9.99 12.40
CA GLU A 90 -24.85 9.11 12.75
C GLU A 90 -26.11 9.41 11.94
N GLY A 91 -26.67 8.36 11.32
CA GLY A 91 -27.98 8.40 10.65
C GLY A 91 -27.99 8.55 9.13
N ARG A 92 -26.83 8.72 8.46
CA ARG A 92 -26.75 8.67 6.98
C ARG A 92 -26.15 7.41 6.40
N LEU A 93 -25.51 6.57 7.22
CA LEU A 93 -24.95 5.31 6.79
C LEU A 93 -26.07 4.26 6.72
N PRO A 94 -26.31 3.61 5.56
CA PRO A 94 -27.17 2.44 5.54
C PRO A 94 -26.46 1.32 6.29
N GLU A 95 -26.84 1.14 7.56
CA GLU A 95 -26.25 0.16 8.50
C GLU A 95 -26.21 -1.26 7.91
N VAL A 96 -27.12 -1.57 6.99
CA VAL A 96 -27.26 -2.86 6.29
C VAL A 96 -26.19 -3.07 5.20
N MET A 97 -25.52 -2.02 4.70
CA MET A 97 -24.60 -2.08 3.57
C MET A 97 -23.12 -2.01 3.99
N LEU A 98 -22.84 -1.73 5.26
CA LEU A 98 -21.49 -1.63 5.81
C LEU A 98 -21.10 -2.89 6.59
N PRO A 99 -19.81 -3.23 6.67
CA PRO A 99 -19.36 -4.34 7.50
C PRO A 99 -19.73 -4.12 8.98
N VAL A 100 -20.18 -5.17 9.65
CA VAL A 100 -20.60 -5.12 11.06
C VAL A 100 -19.50 -4.58 11.99
N TRP A 101 -18.23 -4.88 11.70
CA TRP A 101 -17.10 -4.35 12.48
C TRP A 101 -16.91 -2.83 12.33
N PHE A 102 -17.36 -2.25 11.21
CA PHE A 102 -17.30 -0.83 10.92
C PHE A 102 -18.43 -0.08 11.63
N THR A 103 -19.65 -0.63 11.63
CA THR A 103 -20.82 0.01 12.27
C THR A 103 -20.82 -0.13 13.79
N ASN A 104 -20.30 -1.24 14.34
CA ASN A 104 -20.33 -1.50 15.79
C ASN A 104 -19.26 -0.75 16.60
N ASN A 105 -18.25 -0.16 15.95
CA ASN A 105 -17.13 0.53 16.60
C ASN A 105 -16.92 1.94 16.04
N LEU A 106 -18.01 2.71 15.96
CA LEU A 106 -18.00 4.03 15.32
C LEU A 106 -16.98 5.01 15.95
N ASP A 107 -16.72 4.91 17.26
CA ASP A 107 -15.70 5.74 17.93
C ASP A 107 -14.29 5.50 17.38
N ILE A 108 -13.94 4.24 17.13
CA ILE A 108 -12.64 3.86 16.55
C ILE A 108 -12.58 4.32 15.11
N VAL A 109 -13.61 4.04 14.33
CA VAL A 109 -13.71 4.47 12.92
C VAL A 109 -13.57 5.98 12.81
N THR A 110 -14.25 6.72 13.69
CA THR A 110 -14.21 8.17 13.74
C THR A 110 -12.78 8.66 13.93
N SER A 111 -12.00 8.04 14.84
CA SER A 111 -10.59 8.42 15.07
C SER A 111 -9.71 8.34 13.80
N TYR A 112 -10.00 7.41 12.88
CA TYR A 112 -9.28 7.28 11.61
C TYR A 112 -9.70 8.29 10.54
N VAL A 113 -10.86 8.93 10.68
CA VAL A 113 -11.42 9.86 9.69
C VAL A 113 -11.68 11.27 10.21
N GLN A 114 -11.15 11.62 11.39
CA GLN A 114 -11.28 12.98 11.93
C GLN A 114 -10.50 13.99 11.10
N ASP A 115 -9.29 13.62 10.66
CA ASP A 115 -8.42 14.48 9.86
C ASP A 115 -8.70 14.27 8.36
N GLN A 116 -9.49 15.17 7.79
CA GLN A 116 -9.92 15.10 6.40
C GLN A 116 -9.39 16.28 5.58
N SER A 117 -8.96 16.00 4.35
CA SER A 117 -8.53 17.01 3.38
C SER A 117 -8.86 16.57 1.96
N GLU A 118 -9.10 17.51 1.04
CA GLU A 118 -9.16 17.16 -0.39
C GLU A 118 -7.80 16.72 -0.93
N ASP A 119 -6.71 17.16 -0.31
CA ASP A 119 -5.38 16.59 -0.50
C ASP A 119 -5.28 15.27 0.29
N CYS A 120 -5.72 14.18 -0.32
CA CYS A 120 -5.85 12.86 0.31
C CYS A 120 -5.32 11.69 -0.53
N LEU A 121 -4.64 11.95 -1.66
CA LEU A 121 -4.16 10.92 -2.57
C LEU A 121 -2.82 10.33 -2.08
N PHE A 122 -2.92 9.59 -0.99
CA PHE A 122 -1.80 8.94 -0.32
C PHE A 122 -2.01 7.42 -0.24
N LEU A 123 -0.90 6.70 -0.16
CA LEU A 123 -0.87 5.27 0.11
C LEU A 123 0.05 4.97 1.29
N ASN A 124 -0.11 3.78 1.85
CA ASN A 124 0.70 3.24 2.93
C ASN A 124 1.33 1.93 2.46
N ILE A 125 2.61 1.72 2.76
CA ILE A 125 3.40 0.56 2.31
C ILE A 125 3.90 -0.18 3.55
N TYR A 126 3.70 -1.50 3.58
CA TYR A 126 4.14 -2.40 4.63
C TYR A 126 5.10 -3.41 4.02
N VAL A 127 6.38 -3.32 4.38
CA VAL A 127 7.45 -4.16 3.84
C VAL A 127 7.89 -5.14 4.92
N PRO A 128 7.84 -6.47 4.68
CA PRO A 128 8.32 -7.43 5.66
C PRO A 128 9.85 -7.44 5.73
N THR A 129 10.37 -7.57 6.95
CA THR A 129 11.80 -7.86 7.18
C THR A 129 12.01 -9.38 7.20
N GLU A 130 13.23 -9.83 6.85
CA GLU A 130 13.55 -11.26 6.75
C GLU A 130 13.81 -11.93 8.12
N ASP A 131 13.65 -11.19 9.23
CA ASP A 131 14.09 -11.60 10.57
C ASP A 131 13.09 -12.47 11.36
N GLY A 132 12.01 -12.93 10.72
CA GLY A 132 11.01 -13.79 11.36
C GLY A 132 11.46 -15.25 11.55
N PRO A 133 11.08 -15.92 12.66
CA PRO A 133 11.20 -17.38 12.79
C PRO A 133 10.58 -18.17 11.64
N LEU A 134 9.53 -17.65 11.00
CA LEU A 134 8.87 -18.26 9.84
C LEU A 134 9.58 -18.03 8.50
N THR A 135 10.51 -17.06 8.42
CA THR A 135 11.27 -16.76 7.20
C THR A 135 12.63 -17.43 7.19
N LYS A 136 13.15 -17.87 8.35
CA LYS A 136 14.34 -18.73 8.40
C LYS A 136 13.96 -20.15 7.98
N LYS A 137 14.55 -20.59 6.87
CA LYS A 137 14.56 -21.98 6.40
C LYS A 137 14.74 -22.91 7.62
N GLN A 138 13.68 -23.62 7.99
CA GLN A 138 13.89 -24.80 8.81
C GLN A 138 14.61 -25.77 7.88
N ASN A 139 15.88 -26.07 8.18
CA ASN A 139 16.72 -27.03 7.46
C ASN A 139 16.17 -28.45 7.62
N ASP A 140 14.93 -28.67 7.18
CA ASP A 140 14.29 -29.97 7.08
C ASP A 140 14.31 -30.40 5.59
N ASP A 141 15.44 -30.17 4.91
CA ASP A 141 15.77 -30.84 3.64
C ASP A 141 16.08 -32.32 3.98
N LEU A 142 15.04 -33.10 4.26
CA LEU A 142 15.07 -34.55 4.06
C LEU A 142 15.03 -34.76 2.55
N GLY A 143 16.23 -35.02 2.01
CA GLY A 143 16.57 -34.89 0.60
C GLY A 143 15.57 -35.42 -0.42
N ASP A 144 15.36 -34.60 -1.45
CA ASP A 144 15.17 -35.06 -2.82
C ASP A 144 16.30 -34.49 -3.67
N ASN A 145 17.05 -35.38 -4.34
CA ASN A 145 18.13 -35.05 -5.27
C ASN A 145 17.53 -34.81 -6.67
N ASP A 146 16.53 -33.96 -6.71
CA ASP A 146 15.85 -33.62 -7.95
C ASP A 146 16.40 -32.26 -8.34
N GLY A 147 17.31 -32.23 -9.32
CA GLY A 147 18.03 -31.02 -9.76
C GLY A 147 17.15 -29.96 -10.44
N ALA A 148 15.91 -29.77 -9.98
CA ALA A 148 15.10 -28.60 -10.24
C ALA A 148 15.39 -27.59 -9.12
N GLU A 149 16.02 -26.48 -9.48
CA GLU A 149 16.08 -25.31 -8.61
C GLU A 149 14.65 -24.77 -8.49
N ASP A 150 13.89 -25.26 -7.51
CA ASP A 150 12.63 -24.64 -7.13
C ASP A 150 12.96 -23.25 -6.58
N GLU A 151 12.80 -22.20 -7.39
CA GLU A 151 12.92 -20.81 -6.97
C GLU A 151 11.88 -20.54 -5.86
N ASP A 152 12.28 -20.72 -4.61
CA ASP A 152 11.43 -20.43 -3.45
C ASP A 152 11.25 -18.90 -3.39
N ILE A 153 9.99 -18.46 -3.42
CA ILE A 153 9.56 -17.04 -3.34
C ILE A 153 10.03 -16.36 -2.03
N ARG A 154 10.63 -17.14 -1.13
CA ARG A 154 11.21 -16.74 0.14
C ARG A 154 12.73 -16.54 0.09
N GLU A 155 13.37 -16.69 -1.06
CA GLU A 155 14.81 -16.51 -1.20
C GLU A 155 15.25 -15.07 -0.92
N SER A 156 16.22 -14.92 -0.02
CA SER A 156 16.80 -13.63 0.39
C SER A 156 17.43 -12.92 -0.81
N GLY A 157 16.82 -11.81 -1.23
CA GLY A 157 17.25 -11.02 -2.39
C GLY A 157 16.34 -11.07 -3.61
N SER A 158 15.33 -11.96 -3.64
CA SER A 158 14.30 -11.98 -4.70
C SER A 158 13.27 -10.83 -4.51
N PRO A 159 12.71 -10.26 -5.60
CA PRO A 159 11.60 -9.31 -5.50
C PRO A 159 10.39 -9.96 -4.82
N LYS A 160 9.88 -9.32 -3.76
CA LYS A 160 8.71 -9.82 -3.03
C LYS A 160 7.41 -9.52 -3.81
N PRO A 161 6.40 -10.40 -3.77
CA PRO A 161 5.09 -10.11 -4.34
C PRO A 161 4.45 -8.88 -3.69
N VAL A 162 3.62 -8.16 -4.44
CA VAL A 162 2.95 -6.94 -3.96
C VAL A 162 1.44 -7.08 -4.00
N MET A 163 0.81 -6.94 -2.83
CA MET A 163 -0.63 -6.94 -2.64
C MET A 163 -1.13 -5.52 -2.42
N VAL A 164 -2.00 -5.04 -3.31
CA VAL A 164 -2.65 -3.73 -3.16
C VAL A 164 -4.07 -3.91 -2.66
N PHE A 165 -4.37 -3.32 -1.51
CA PHE A 165 -5.69 -3.32 -0.89
C PHE A 165 -6.43 -2.01 -1.16
N ILE A 166 -7.62 -2.16 -1.75
CA ILE A 166 -8.56 -1.07 -2.02
C ILE A 166 -9.73 -1.21 -1.04
N HIS A 167 -9.90 -0.24 -0.16
CA HIS A 167 -10.96 -0.28 0.85
C HIS A 167 -12.36 -0.11 0.24
N GLY A 168 -13.36 -0.71 0.91
CA GLY A 168 -14.78 -0.48 0.61
C GLY A 168 -15.34 0.75 1.31
N GLY A 169 -16.67 0.78 1.51
CA GLY A 169 -17.40 1.92 2.09
C GLY A 169 -18.29 2.63 1.09
N SER A 170 -18.99 1.86 0.25
CA SER A 170 -20.02 2.36 -0.69
C SER A 170 -19.55 3.44 -1.67
N TYR A 171 -18.24 3.59 -1.88
CA TYR A 171 -17.58 4.72 -2.57
C TYR A 171 -17.77 6.10 -1.92
N MET A 172 -18.39 6.17 -0.75
CA MET A 172 -18.78 7.40 -0.07
C MET A 172 -17.98 7.61 1.23
N GLU A 173 -17.47 6.52 1.80
CA GLU A 173 -16.73 6.48 3.06
C GLU A 173 -15.59 5.45 3.02
N GLY A 174 -14.77 5.45 4.06
CA GLY A 174 -13.65 4.54 4.27
C GLY A 174 -12.29 5.19 4.07
N THR A 175 -11.26 4.45 4.44
CA THR A 175 -9.85 4.83 4.27
C THR A 175 -8.98 3.58 4.31
N GLY A 176 -7.89 3.57 3.55
CA GLY A 176 -6.87 2.54 3.63
C GLY A 176 -6.15 2.53 4.99
N ASN A 177 -6.21 3.64 5.73
CA ASN A 177 -5.55 3.79 7.03
C ASN A 177 -6.16 2.88 8.12
N MET A 178 -7.41 2.43 7.95
CA MET A 178 -8.08 1.50 8.89
C MET A 178 -7.54 0.07 8.81
N PHE A 179 -6.79 -0.25 7.76
CA PHE A 179 -6.33 -1.61 7.49
C PHE A 179 -4.82 -1.70 7.73
N ASP A 180 -4.43 -2.29 8.86
CA ASP A 180 -3.02 -2.53 9.16
C ASP A 180 -2.51 -3.76 8.38
N GLY A 181 -1.68 -3.51 7.37
CA GLY A 181 -1.07 -4.55 6.53
C GLY A 181 0.08 -5.31 7.20
N SER A 182 0.50 -4.94 8.41
CA SER A 182 1.74 -5.44 9.02
C SER A 182 1.76 -6.95 9.26
N ILE A 183 0.66 -7.49 9.81
CA ILE A 183 0.56 -8.94 10.08
C ILE A 183 0.59 -9.73 8.77
N LEU A 184 -0.15 -9.27 7.76
CA LEU A 184 -0.22 -9.92 6.46
C LEU A 184 1.13 -9.86 5.73
N ALA A 185 1.81 -8.71 5.78
CA ALA A 185 3.13 -8.55 5.19
C ALA A 185 4.14 -9.50 5.83
N SER A 186 4.20 -9.51 7.17
CA SER A 186 5.13 -10.33 7.94
C SER A 186 4.87 -11.84 7.77
N TYR A 187 3.62 -12.27 7.89
CA TYR A 187 3.26 -13.70 7.77
C TYR A 187 3.37 -14.21 6.33
N GLY A 188 2.91 -13.42 5.36
CA GLY A 188 2.89 -13.79 3.95
C GLY A 188 4.21 -13.59 3.23
N ASN A 189 5.18 -12.90 3.83
CA ASN A 189 6.41 -12.43 3.17
C ASN A 189 6.11 -11.67 1.86
N VAL A 190 5.09 -10.82 1.89
CA VAL A 190 4.63 -9.99 0.76
C VAL A 190 4.63 -8.52 1.14
N ILE A 191 4.82 -7.63 0.18
CA ILE A 191 4.61 -6.19 0.39
C ILE A 191 3.11 -5.92 0.33
N VAL A 192 2.57 -5.27 1.36
CA VAL A 192 1.16 -4.86 1.38
C VAL A 192 1.08 -3.35 1.19
N ILE A 193 0.15 -2.90 0.35
CA ILE A 193 -0.12 -1.48 0.11
C ILE A 193 -1.58 -1.20 0.38
N THR A 194 -1.89 -0.18 1.19
CA THR A 194 -3.25 0.34 1.34
C THR A 194 -3.35 1.73 0.72
N VAL A 195 -4.45 2.02 0.02
CA VAL A 195 -4.57 3.23 -0.82
C VAL A 195 -5.79 4.05 -0.40
N ASN A 196 -5.62 5.36 -0.30
CA ASN A 196 -6.73 6.31 -0.24
C ASN A 196 -7.06 6.85 -1.63
N TYR A 197 -8.35 6.88 -1.97
CA TYR A 197 -8.84 7.40 -3.24
C TYR A 197 -10.02 8.34 -3.01
N ARG A 198 -10.28 9.26 -3.95
CA ARG A 198 -11.38 10.24 -3.82
C ARG A 198 -12.72 9.52 -3.65
N LEU A 199 -13.51 9.98 -2.68
CA LEU A 199 -14.82 9.45 -2.32
C LEU A 199 -15.95 10.41 -2.72
N GLY A 200 -17.16 9.86 -2.79
CA GLY A 200 -18.41 10.55 -3.04
C GLY A 200 -18.38 11.46 -4.26
N VAL A 201 -18.92 12.67 -4.12
CA VAL A 201 -19.02 13.63 -5.24
C VAL A 201 -17.65 14.01 -5.82
N LEU A 202 -16.60 13.94 -5.01
CA LEU A 202 -15.22 14.22 -5.44
C LEU A 202 -14.61 13.05 -6.24
N GLY A 203 -15.05 11.82 -5.95
CA GLY A 203 -14.70 10.61 -6.68
C GLY A 203 -15.70 10.32 -7.78
N LYS A 204 -15.42 10.68 -9.04
CA LYS A 204 -16.24 10.18 -10.14
C LYS A 204 -16.23 8.65 -10.11
N PRO A 205 -17.37 7.97 -10.33
CA PRO A 205 -17.43 6.51 -10.43
C PRO A 205 -16.79 6.08 -11.75
N ASN A 206 -15.46 6.06 -11.81
CA ASN A 206 -14.73 5.49 -12.92
C ASN A 206 -13.49 4.77 -12.39
N PHE A 207 -13.67 3.47 -12.15
CA PHE A 207 -12.68 2.53 -11.60
C PHE A 207 -11.36 2.54 -12.40
N LYS A 208 -11.42 2.89 -13.69
CA LYS A 208 -10.25 2.98 -14.60
C LYS A 208 -9.14 3.91 -14.10
N ASN A 209 -9.45 4.90 -13.26
CA ASN A 209 -8.46 5.92 -12.86
C ASN A 209 -7.55 5.50 -11.70
N ILE A 210 -7.96 4.58 -10.82
CA ILE A 210 -7.15 4.19 -9.65
C ILE A 210 -6.04 3.22 -10.06
N LEU A 211 -6.37 2.24 -10.90
CA LEU A 211 -5.41 1.25 -11.39
C LEU A 211 -4.39 1.85 -12.36
N MET A 212 -4.78 2.81 -13.21
CA MET A 212 -3.84 3.49 -14.12
C MET A 212 -2.73 4.27 -13.39
N LEU A 213 -2.96 4.75 -12.17
CA LEU A 213 -1.96 5.55 -11.45
C LEU A 213 -0.89 4.73 -10.74
N ILE A 214 -1.28 3.56 -10.24
CA ILE A 214 -0.33 2.66 -9.58
C ILE A 214 0.71 2.19 -10.60
N ASP A 215 0.27 1.95 -11.85
CA ASP A 215 1.12 1.60 -12.99
C ASP A 215 2.07 2.76 -13.41
N PHE A 216 1.67 4.03 -13.24
CA PHE A 216 2.47 5.19 -13.66
C PHE A 216 3.36 5.79 -12.56
N SER A 217 3.08 5.57 -11.28
CA SER A 217 3.82 6.21 -10.18
C SER A 217 4.97 5.37 -9.65
N MET A 218 5.03 4.07 -9.93
CA MET A 218 6.01 3.18 -9.30
C MET A 218 6.80 2.39 -10.32
N ASP A 219 7.79 3.04 -10.94
CA ASP A 219 8.74 2.38 -11.81
C ASP A 219 10.11 2.18 -11.10
N TYR A 220 10.44 0.90 -10.89
CA TYR A 220 11.77 0.26 -10.78
C TYR A 220 12.61 0.25 -9.48
N HIS A 221 12.08 0.37 -8.26
CA HIS A 221 12.93 0.06 -7.08
C HIS A 221 12.28 -0.54 -5.82
N VAL A 222 10.96 -0.57 -5.69
CA VAL A 222 10.29 -1.11 -4.48
C VAL A 222 9.06 -1.97 -4.81
N VAL A 223 8.48 -1.79 -5.99
CA VAL A 223 7.23 -2.42 -6.39
C VAL A 223 7.39 -2.91 -7.82
N ASN A 224 8.05 -4.04 -8.01
CA ASN A 224 7.99 -4.75 -9.28
C ASN A 224 7.50 -6.18 -9.01
N GLN A 225 6.19 -6.25 -8.75
CA GLN A 225 5.29 -7.40 -8.93
C GLN A 225 3.84 -7.02 -8.51
N ALA A 226 3.44 -5.75 -8.60
CA ALA A 226 2.02 -5.41 -8.47
C ALA A 226 1.33 -5.83 -9.77
N LEU A 227 0.38 -6.75 -9.64
CA LEU A 227 -0.40 -7.34 -10.72
C LEU A 227 -0.71 -6.34 -11.85
N CYS A 228 -0.38 -6.74 -13.08
CA CYS A 228 -1.28 -6.49 -14.21
C CYS A 228 -2.63 -7.12 -13.84
N VAL A 229 -3.53 -6.35 -13.23
CA VAL A 229 -4.93 -6.79 -13.10
C VAL A 229 -5.52 -6.66 -14.51
N HIS A 230 -5.36 -7.73 -15.28
CA HIS A 230 -6.19 -7.97 -16.45
C HIS A 230 -7.63 -7.98 -15.97
N ASN A 231 -8.40 -6.97 -16.36
CA ASN A 231 -9.85 -7.11 -16.38
C ASN A 231 -10.22 -7.35 -17.84
N GLU A 232 -10.45 -8.62 -18.19
CA GLU A 232 -11.11 -8.96 -19.44
C GLU A 232 -12.51 -8.31 -19.43
N GLU A 233 -12.82 -7.60 -20.52
CA GLU A 233 -14.11 -6.97 -20.75
C GLU A 233 -15.19 -8.06 -20.97
N PHE A 234 -16.37 -7.84 -20.40
CA PHE A 234 -17.63 -8.10 -21.11
C PHE A 234 -18.32 -6.76 -21.34
#